data_AF-A0A0V1J450-F1
#
_entry.id   AF-A0A0V1J450-F1
#
_cell.length_a   1.000
_cell.length_b   1.000
_cell.length_c   1.000
_cell.angle_alpha   90.00
_cell.angle_beta   90.00
_cell.angle_gamma   90.00
#
_symmetry.space_group_name_H-M   'P 1'
#
loop_
_entity.id
_entity.type
_entity.pdbx_description
1 polymer ?
#
loop_
_entity_poly.entity_id
_entity_poly.type
_entity_poly.pdbx_seq_one_letter_code
_entity_poly.pdbx_strand_id
1 'polypeptide(L)'
;MTCSVEKLIDFRKDVLHLFEEHFGDLINGTEKKLLNESTVSADTTTTDAVPSTEQPTIVRSSGIKKQFVEQNSLLTDLFKSTHFRTIYHIFIASLIMLILNLMIQELALHGSINLKLDLFYWCFGKFPMLITIWLSMFSSVVLLLYPSYHCWAYNVENLASLNIIFLTLYIAYIAALIVVPVHYALKFDLPLATTMVIACEQVRFLMKAHSFVRENVPKSLQYKAMYQRNSQRADSVRNPCPDFGKFLYFLFAPTLIYRDNYPRLYILISFITVKLQTKLYKFETFQFHFAGSRKSTGNMSCEISQKLQVVCFTHITYSFISASQYSKISTKIT
;
A
#
# COMPACT_ATOMS: atom_id res chain seq x y z
N MET A 1 -5.22 -14.99 -47.87
CA MET A 1 -4.92 -14.53 -46.49
C MET A 1 -3.77 -13.52 -46.42
N THR A 2 -2.74 -13.61 -47.27
CA THR A 2 -1.57 -12.70 -47.30
C THR A 2 -1.91 -11.22 -47.55
N CYS A 3 -2.84 -10.93 -48.47
CA CYS A 3 -3.28 -9.55 -48.79
C CYS A 3 -3.95 -8.80 -47.61
N SER A 4 -4.57 -9.51 -46.67
CA SER A 4 -5.17 -8.89 -45.46
C SER A 4 -4.13 -8.58 -44.38
N VAL A 5 -3.08 -9.40 -44.28
CA VAL A 5 -2.01 -9.22 -43.29
C VAL A 5 -1.11 -8.05 -43.70
N GLU A 6 -0.79 -7.91 -44.99
CA GLU A 6 -0.04 -6.77 -45.52
C GLU A 6 -0.75 -5.43 -45.26
N LYS A 7 -2.05 -5.34 -45.58
CA LYS A 7 -2.85 -4.13 -45.31
C LYS A 7 -2.90 -3.75 -43.83
N LEU A 8 -2.83 -4.73 -42.94
CA LEU A 8 -2.85 -4.48 -41.50
C LEU A 8 -1.47 -4.09 -40.96
N ILE A 9 -0.39 -4.60 -41.54
CA ILE A 9 0.98 -4.14 -41.26
C ILE A 9 1.17 -2.69 -41.74
N ASP A 10 0.58 -2.35 -42.88
CA ASP A 10 0.58 -0.98 -43.41
C ASP A 10 -0.21 -0.04 -42.50
N PHE A 11 -1.44 -0.43 -42.13
CA PHE A 11 -2.24 0.31 -41.16
C PHE A 11 -1.53 0.52 -39.82
N ARG A 12 -0.76 -0.47 -39.34
CA ARG A 12 0.05 -0.34 -38.13
C ARG A 12 1.13 0.73 -38.30
N LYS A 13 1.83 0.75 -39.43
CA LYS A 13 2.87 1.77 -39.70
C LYS A 13 2.26 3.16 -39.74
N ASP A 14 1.11 3.30 -40.38
CA ASP A 14 0.39 4.58 -40.46
C ASP A 14 -0.04 5.07 -39.07
N VAL A 15 -0.56 4.18 -38.23
CA VAL A 15 -0.97 4.53 -36.86
C VAL A 15 0.23 4.85 -35.97
N LEU A 16 1.35 4.13 -36.11
CA LEU A 16 2.56 4.41 -35.34
C LEU A 16 3.16 5.76 -35.74
N HIS A 17 3.18 6.06 -37.04
CA HIS A 17 3.65 7.33 -37.58
C HIS A 17 2.76 8.49 -37.12
N LEU A 18 1.43 8.31 -37.17
CA LEU A 18 0.47 9.30 -36.66
C LEU A 18 0.66 9.58 -35.17
N PHE A 19 0.99 8.54 -34.39
CA PHE A 19 1.23 8.66 -32.96
C PHE A 19 2.55 9.39 -32.66
N GLU A 20 3.64 9.03 -33.34
CA GLU A 20 4.94 9.71 -33.19
C GLU A 20 4.87 11.17 -33.62
N GLU A 21 4.16 11.48 -34.71
CA GLU A 21 3.93 12.84 -35.20
C GLU A 21 3.16 13.67 -34.17
N HIS A 22 2.05 13.12 -33.65
CA HIS A 22 1.25 13.82 -32.64
C HIS A 22 1.99 14.04 -31.32
N PHE A 23 2.83 13.09 -30.91
CA PHE A 23 3.69 13.26 -29.72
C PHE A 23 4.81 14.28 -29.97
N GLY A 24 5.41 14.28 -31.15
CA GLY A 24 6.43 15.25 -31.56
C GLY A 24 5.87 16.67 -31.53
N ASP A 25 4.67 16.89 -32.05
CA ASP A 25 4.01 18.18 -32.04
C ASP A 25 3.64 18.65 -30.62
N LEU A 26 3.24 17.74 -29.74
CA LEU A 26 2.94 18.07 -28.36
C LEU A 26 4.19 18.46 -27.57
N ILE A 27 5.31 17.76 -27.80
CA ILE A 27 6.60 18.05 -27.17
C ILE A 27 7.13 19.40 -27.69
N ASN A 28 7.15 19.59 -29.01
CA ASN A 28 7.59 20.83 -29.63
C ASN A 28 6.70 22.02 -29.24
N GLY A 29 5.39 21.81 -29.11
CA GLY A 29 4.45 22.81 -28.63
C GLY A 29 4.66 23.17 -27.17
N THR A 30 5.02 22.20 -26.33
CA THR A 30 5.35 22.42 -24.92
C THR A 30 6.70 23.14 -24.77
N GLU A 31 7.71 22.77 -25.57
CA GLU A 31 9.03 23.40 -25.57
C GLU A 31 8.96 24.86 -26.04
N LYS A 32 8.20 25.14 -27.12
CA LYS A 32 7.95 26.52 -27.59
C LYS A 32 7.21 27.36 -26.57
N LYS A 33 6.32 26.75 -25.77
CA LYS A 33 5.58 27.44 -24.71
C LYS A 33 6.49 27.73 -23.49
N LEU A 34 7.36 26.79 -23.11
CA LEU A 34 8.35 27.00 -22.05
C LEU A 34 9.43 28.03 -22.45
N LEU A 35 9.84 28.04 -23.73
CA LEU A 35 10.79 29.02 -24.26
C LEU A 35 10.17 30.42 -24.39
N ASN A 36 8.90 30.54 -24.79
CA ASN A 36 8.23 31.83 -24.88
C ASN A 36 7.96 32.45 -23.49
N GLU A 37 7.66 31.62 -22.50
CA GLU A 37 7.42 32.04 -21.11
C GLU A 37 8.72 32.48 -20.42
N SER A 38 9.86 31.92 -20.86
CA SER A 38 11.20 32.33 -20.43
C SER A 38 11.65 33.66 -21.05
N THR A 39 11.20 34.01 -22.25
CA THR A 39 11.53 35.31 -22.91
C THR A 39 10.65 36.47 -22.50
N VAL A 40 9.45 36.23 -21.94
CA VAL A 40 8.52 37.30 -21.51
C VAL A 40 8.81 37.81 -20.09
N SER A 41 9.57 37.07 -19.26
CA SER A 41 9.90 37.50 -17.89
C SER A 41 11.12 38.44 -17.77
N ALA A 42 11.69 38.93 -18.87
CA ALA A 42 12.89 39.79 -18.82
C ALA A 42 12.60 41.30 -18.81
N ASP A 43 11.36 41.76 -18.97
CA ASP A 43 11.10 43.20 -19.02
C ASP A 43 9.74 43.57 -18.41
N THR A 44 9.76 43.99 -17.13
CA THR A 44 9.06 45.16 -16.58
C THR A 44 9.24 45.13 -15.05
N THR A 45 10.05 46.04 -14.55
CA THR A 45 10.07 46.43 -13.13
C THR A 45 8.96 47.45 -12.93
N THR A 46 8.03 47.25 -11.97
CA THR A 46 7.50 48.28 -11.05
C THR A 46 6.65 47.61 -9.96
N THR A 47 7.06 47.88 -8.72
CA THR A 47 6.33 47.91 -7.43
C THR A 47 4.83 47.57 -7.44
N ASP A 48 4.44 46.59 -6.62
CA ASP A 48 3.36 46.76 -5.64
C ASP A 48 3.43 45.67 -4.55
N ALA A 49 3.29 46.13 -3.30
CA ALA A 49 3.49 45.37 -2.08
C ALA A 49 2.33 44.41 -1.78
N VAL A 50 2.64 43.15 -1.48
CA VAL A 50 1.73 42.15 -0.86
C VAL A 50 2.52 41.41 0.23
N PRO A 51 1.96 41.23 1.44
CA PRO A 51 2.75 40.98 2.64
C PRO A 51 3.32 39.55 2.70
N SER A 52 4.56 39.48 3.15
CA SER A 52 5.31 38.27 3.45
C SER A 52 4.56 37.36 4.41
N THR A 53 4.13 36.19 3.93
CA THR A 53 3.82 35.05 4.81
C THR A 53 5.14 34.47 5.29
N GLU A 54 5.34 34.50 6.60
CA GLU A 54 6.52 34.00 7.31
C GLU A 54 6.90 32.58 6.86
N GLN A 55 8.11 32.44 6.30
CA GLN A 55 8.78 31.15 6.25
C GLN A 55 9.27 30.83 7.67
N PRO A 56 8.90 29.67 8.26
CA PRO A 56 9.46 29.28 9.53
C PRO A 56 10.89 28.78 9.31
N THR A 57 11.83 29.59 9.79
CA THR A 57 13.21 29.23 10.08
C THR A 57 13.30 27.84 10.69
N ILE A 58 14.05 26.93 10.05
CA ILE A 58 14.33 25.60 10.59
C ILE A 58 15.26 25.75 11.79
N VAL A 59 14.66 26.02 12.95
CA VAL A 59 15.28 25.80 14.24
C VAL A 59 15.21 24.29 14.48
N ARG A 60 16.39 23.64 14.61
CA ARG A 60 16.50 22.26 15.09
C ARG A 60 16.03 22.20 16.54
N SER A 61 14.72 22.15 16.72
CA SER A 61 14.06 21.90 17.99
C SER A 61 13.90 20.39 18.16
N SER A 62 14.52 19.86 19.21
CA SER A 62 14.28 18.51 19.72
C SER A 62 12.79 18.37 20.11
N GLY A 63 11.94 17.93 19.19
CA GLY A 63 10.56 17.56 19.54
C GLY A 63 9.44 17.72 18.51
N ILE A 64 9.71 18.05 17.24
CA ILE A 64 8.62 18.19 16.24
C ILE A 64 8.06 16.80 15.89
N LYS A 65 6.97 16.40 16.56
CA LYS A 65 6.23 15.17 16.26
C LYS A 65 5.29 15.42 15.08
N LYS A 66 5.33 14.52 14.08
CA LYS A 66 4.35 14.53 12.99
C LYS A 66 2.92 14.43 13.55
N GLN A 67 2.12 15.45 13.27
CA GLN A 67 0.69 15.51 13.55
C GLN A 67 -0.08 15.15 12.28
N PHE A 68 -1.06 14.27 12.41
CA PHE A 68 -1.94 13.91 11.30
C PHE A 68 -3.16 14.82 11.33
N VAL A 69 -3.29 15.64 10.30
CA VAL A 69 -4.45 16.51 10.06
C VAL A 69 -5.21 15.94 8.87
N GLU A 70 -6.52 16.10 8.88
CA GLU A 70 -7.35 15.75 7.74
C GLU A 70 -7.02 16.69 6.58
N GLN A 71 -6.54 16.13 5.47
CA GLN A 71 -6.19 16.88 4.28
C GLN A 71 -6.49 16.01 3.05
N ASN A 72 -6.93 16.64 1.97
CA ASN A 72 -7.03 15.98 0.68
C ASN A 72 -5.62 15.69 0.13
N SER A 73 -5.49 14.65 -0.71
CA SER A 73 -4.24 14.44 -1.45
C SER A 73 -4.00 15.63 -2.37
N LEU A 74 -2.76 16.13 -2.41
CA LEU A 74 -2.36 17.20 -3.32
C LEU A 74 -2.72 16.88 -4.77
N LEU A 75 -2.62 15.62 -5.17
CA LEU A 75 -2.99 15.18 -6.53
C LEU A 75 -4.50 15.32 -6.78
N THR A 76 -5.32 15.07 -5.76
CA THR A 76 -6.78 15.27 -5.85
C THR A 76 -7.11 16.75 -6.02
N ASP A 77 -6.42 17.63 -5.29
CA ASP A 77 -6.60 19.08 -5.43
C ASP A 77 -6.04 19.58 -6.79
N LEU A 78 -4.92 19.02 -7.24
CA LEU A 78 -4.32 19.33 -8.53
C LEU A 78 -5.24 18.93 -9.69
N PHE A 79 -5.91 17.77 -9.62
CA PHE A 79 -6.87 17.33 -10.62
C PHE A 79 -8.17 18.16 -10.67
N LYS A 80 -8.41 19.06 -9.71
CA LYS A 80 -9.50 20.04 -9.83
C LYS A 80 -9.23 21.04 -10.95
N SER A 81 -7.96 21.32 -11.23
CA SER A 81 -7.59 22.22 -12.33
C SER A 81 -7.87 21.58 -13.69
N THR A 82 -8.33 22.39 -14.64
CA THR A 82 -8.74 21.93 -15.98
C THR A 82 -7.56 21.35 -16.76
N HIS A 83 -6.36 21.93 -16.64
CA HIS A 83 -5.17 21.51 -17.39
C HIS A 83 -4.72 20.07 -17.05
N PHE A 84 -4.63 19.73 -15.76
CA PHE A 84 -4.22 18.39 -15.34
C PHE A 84 -5.30 17.34 -15.64
N ARG A 85 -6.58 17.71 -15.63
CA ARG A 85 -7.66 16.81 -16.07
C ARG A 85 -7.55 16.44 -17.54
N THR A 86 -7.16 17.39 -18.41
CA THR A 86 -6.91 17.08 -19.82
C THR A 86 -5.77 16.08 -19.99
N ILE A 87 -4.65 16.27 -19.28
CA ILE A 87 -3.51 15.33 -19.29
C ILE A 87 -3.95 13.93 -18.84
N TYR A 88 -4.77 13.83 -17.78
CA TYR A 88 -5.33 12.55 -17.32
C TYR A 88 -6.13 11.83 -18.41
N HIS A 89 -6.98 12.54 -19.15
CA HIS A 89 -7.73 11.96 -20.26
C HIS A 89 -6.85 11.55 -21.45
N ILE A 90 -5.80 12.32 -21.75
CA ILE A 90 -4.81 11.95 -22.78
C ILE A 90 -4.12 10.63 -22.40
N PHE A 91 -3.71 10.45 -21.14
CA PHE A 91 -3.12 9.19 -20.67
C PHE A 91 -4.11 8.01 -20.74
N ILE A 92 -5.39 8.23 -20.46
CA ILE A 92 -6.40 7.18 -20.62
C ILE A 92 -6.60 6.84 -22.10
N ALA A 93 -6.71 7.84 -22.96
CA ALA A 93 -6.88 7.63 -24.39
C ALA A 93 -5.68 6.87 -24.98
N SER A 94 -4.45 7.23 -24.61
CA SER A 94 -3.25 6.52 -25.06
C SER A 94 -3.18 5.08 -24.54
N LEU A 95 -3.61 4.84 -23.29
CA LEU A 95 -3.69 3.48 -22.75
C LEU A 95 -4.75 2.63 -23.48
N ILE A 96 -5.92 3.20 -23.78
CA ILE A 96 -6.97 2.52 -24.55
C ILE A 96 -6.48 2.24 -25.97
N MET A 97 -5.85 3.21 -26.62
CA MET A 97 -5.28 3.05 -27.96
C MET A 97 -4.22 1.94 -27.99
N LEU A 98 -3.35 1.88 -26.97
CA LEU A 98 -2.36 0.81 -26.84
C LEU A 98 -3.02 -0.57 -26.69
N ILE A 99 -4.05 -0.69 -25.85
CA ILE A 99 -4.79 -1.95 -25.68
C ILE A 99 -5.47 -2.36 -26.98
N LEU A 100 -6.14 -1.43 -27.66
CA LEU A 100 -6.78 -1.69 -28.95
C LEU A 100 -5.76 -2.13 -30.01
N ASN A 101 -4.60 -1.48 -30.07
CA ASN A 101 -3.52 -1.86 -30.99
C ASN A 101 -3.03 -3.30 -30.72
N LEU A 102 -2.81 -3.65 -29.45
CA LEU A 102 -2.47 -5.02 -29.06
C LEU A 102 -3.56 -6.03 -29.44
N MET A 103 -4.83 -5.67 -29.25
CA MET A 103 -5.96 -6.53 -29.63
C MET A 103 -6.06 -6.73 -31.15
N ILE A 104 -5.86 -5.67 -31.93
CA ILE A 104 -5.84 -5.72 -33.40
C ILE A 104 -4.69 -6.61 -33.87
N GLN A 105 -3.50 -6.47 -33.27
CA GLN A 105 -2.34 -7.29 -33.59
C GLN A 105 -2.58 -8.78 -33.30
N GLU A 106 -3.16 -9.12 -32.15
CA GLU A 106 -3.50 -10.51 -31.82
C GLU A 106 -4.55 -11.09 -32.79
N LEU A 107 -5.58 -10.31 -33.15
CA LEU A 107 -6.59 -10.70 -34.13
C LEU A 107 -5.98 -10.92 -35.52
N ALA A 108 -5.00 -10.11 -35.92
CA ALA A 108 -4.28 -10.21 -37.19
C ALA A 108 -3.50 -11.51 -37.35
N LEU A 109 -2.75 -11.84 -36.29
CA LEU A 109 -1.76 -12.92 -36.29
C LEU A 109 -2.43 -14.27 -36.03
N HIS A 110 -3.38 -14.33 -35.09
CA HIS A 110 -3.98 -15.58 -34.65
C HIS A 110 -5.44 -15.76 -35.08
N GLY A 111 -6.10 -14.75 -35.65
CA GLY A 111 -7.50 -14.82 -36.09
C GLY A 111 -8.54 -14.92 -34.97
N SER A 112 -8.12 -14.84 -33.70
CA SER A 112 -9.01 -14.86 -32.53
C SER A 112 -8.58 -13.82 -31.51
N ILE A 113 -9.54 -13.23 -30.79
CA ILE A 113 -9.33 -12.16 -29.80
C ILE A 113 -8.89 -12.75 -28.44
N ASN A 114 -8.29 -13.94 -28.43
CA ASN A 114 -7.93 -14.59 -27.17
C ASN A 114 -6.61 -14.00 -26.67
N LEU A 115 -6.70 -12.94 -25.86
CA LEU A 115 -5.55 -12.31 -25.20
C LEU A 115 -4.83 -13.35 -24.34
N LYS A 116 -3.70 -13.87 -24.83
CA LYS A 116 -2.84 -14.82 -24.10
C LYS A 116 -2.18 -14.09 -22.93
N LEU A 117 -2.85 -14.02 -21.79
CA LEU A 117 -2.29 -13.51 -20.54
C LEU A 117 -1.31 -14.50 -19.88
N ASP A 118 -0.80 -15.48 -20.62
CA ASP A 118 0.11 -16.51 -20.14
C ASP A 118 1.38 -15.91 -19.51
N LEU A 119 1.86 -14.78 -20.05
CA LEU A 119 2.97 -14.03 -19.46
C LEU A 119 2.61 -13.50 -18.06
N PHE A 120 1.39 -12.97 -17.89
CA PHE A 120 0.92 -12.49 -16.58
C PHE A 120 0.78 -13.66 -15.59
N TYR A 121 0.26 -14.80 -16.03
CA TYR A 121 0.18 -16.01 -15.21
C TYR A 121 1.55 -16.52 -14.78
N TRP A 122 2.51 -16.50 -15.70
CA TRP A 122 3.87 -16.89 -15.43
C TRP A 122 4.53 -15.92 -14.43
N CYS A 123 4.32 -14.61 -14.59
CA CYS A 123 4.83 -13.58 -13.67
C CYS A 123 4.22 -13.67 -12.26
N PHE A 124 2.92 -13.98 -12.12
CA PHE A 124 2.22 -14.13 -10.84
C PHE A 124 2.05 -15.59 -10.40
N GLY A 125 2.90 -16.48 -10.90
CA GLY A 125 2.86 -17.89 -10.55
C GLY A 125 3.03 -18.12 -9.04
N LYS A 126 2.57 -19.29 -8.59
CA LYS A 126 2.67 -19.76 -7.18
C LYS A 126 2.00 -18.81 -6.17
N PHE A 127 0.87 -18.21 -6.54
CA PHE A 127 0.07 -17.34 -5.67
C PHE A 127 -0.31 -17.93 -4.29
N PRO A 128 -0.64 -19.23 -4.15
CA PRO A 128 -0.91 -19.81 -2.82
C PRO A 128 0.30 -19.70 -1.87
N MET A 129 1.52 -19.81 -2.42
CA MET A 129 2.77 -19.66 -1.67
C MET A 129 2.95 -18.23 -1.17
N LEU A 130 2.67 -17.24 -2.04
CA LEU A 130 2.69 -15.83 -1.70
C LEU A 130 1.83 -15.53 -0.47
N ILE A 131 0.57 -15.97 -0.51
CA ILE A 131 -0.37 -15.73 0.59
C ILE A 131 0.09 -16.43 1.87
N THR A 132 0.67 -17.63 1.77
CA THR A 132 1.17 -18.37 2.93
C THR A 132 2.36 -17.66 3.59
N ILE A 133 3.33 -17.21 2.80
CA ILE A 133 4.49 -16.45 3.30
C ILE A 133 4.02 -15.12 3.91
N TRP A 134 3.11 -14.42 3.24
CA TRP A 134 2.54 -13.17 3.74
C TRP A 134 1.78 -13.34 5.06
N LEU A 135 0.92 -14.36 5.16
CA LEU A 135 0.20 -14.70 6.40
C LEU A 135 1.17 -15.08 7.51
N SER A 136 2.24 -15.79 7.20
CA SER A 136 3.29 -16.13 8.17
C SER A 136 3.98 -14.87 8.71
N MET A 137 4.40 -13.95 7.84
CA MET A 137 4.98 -12.67 8.25
C MET A 137 4.00 -11.85 9.10
N PHE A 138 2.75 -11.70 8.64
CA PHE A 138 1.70 -10.98 9.36
C PHE A 138 1.45 -11.58 10.75
N SER A 139 1.27 -12.90 10.81
CA SER A 139 1.06 -13.63 12.06
C SER A 139 2.25 -13.47 13.00
N SER A 140 3.48 -13.51 12.49
CA SER A 140 4.68 -13.30 13.30
C SER A 140 4.70 -11.92 13.96
N VAL A 141 4.32 -10.85 13.25
CA VAL A 141 4.28 -9.48 13.80
C VAL A 141 3.20 -9.37 14.87
N VAL A 142 2.04 -10.01 14.67
CA VAL A 142 0.94 -9.96 15.64
C VAL A 142 1.24 -10.80 16.89
N LEU A 143 1.77 -12.01 16.72
CA LEU A 143 1.95 -12.98 17.81
C LEU A 143 3.29 -12.86 18.54
N LEU A 144 4.34 -12.35 17.90
CA LEU A 144 5.67 -12.22 18.53
C LEU A 144 5.90 -10.79 19.01
N LEU A 145 5.76 -9.79 18.12
CA LEU A 145 6.14 -8.42 18.46
C LEU A 145 5.25 -7.81 19.55
N TYR A 146 3.92 -7.91 19.41
CA TYR A 146 2.99 -7.28 20.34
C TYR A 146 3.07 -7.89 21.76
N PRO A 147 3.03 -9.22 21.95
CA PRO A 147 3.19 -9.82 23.27
C PRO A 147 4.58 -9.60 23.87
N SER A 148 5.65 -9.63 23.06
CA SER A 148 7.01 -9.36 23.52
C SER A 148 7.13 -7.94 24.09
N TYR A 149 6.60 -6.95 23.39
CA TYR A 149 6.53 -5.57 23.88
C TYR A 149 5.71 -5.44 25.17
N HIS A 150 4.55 -6.10 25.22
CA HIS A 150 3.67 -6.06 26.39
C HIS A 150 4.32 -6.68 27.63
N CYS A 151 5.00 -7.82 27.45
CA CYS A 151 5.77 -8.49 28.49
C CYS A 151 6.92 -7.62 29.00
N TRP A 152 7.67 -6.97 28.08
CA TRP A 152 8.72 -6.03 28.44
C TRP A 152 8.18 -4.82 29.23
N ALA A 153 7.06 -4.24 28.80
CA ALA A 153 6.47 -3.05 29.43
C ALA A 153 6.08 -3.29 30.91
N TYR A 154 5.62 -4.50 31.27
CA TYR A 154 5.37 -4.85 32.66
C TYR A 154 6.67 -5.07 33.45
N ASN A 155 7.65 -5.78 32.87
CA ASN A 155 8.84 -6.25 33.59
C ASN A 155 10.02 -5.26 33.63
N VAL A 156 9.88 -4.05 33.09
CA VAL A 156 10.96 -3.06 32.92
C VAL A 156 11.68 -2.63 34.22
N GLU A 157 11.11 -2.89 35.42
CA GLU A 157 11.73 -2.57 36.73
C GLU A 157 12.63 -3.68 37.27
N ASN A 158 12.42 -4.94 36.89
CA ASN A 158 12.94 -6.04 37.69
C ASN A 158 14.46 -6.16 37.61
N LEU A 159 15.04 -6.07 36.42
CA LEU A 159 16.50 -6.12 36.22
C LEU A 159 16.91 -5.39 34.93
N ALA A 160 18.02 -4.64 34.99
CA ALA A 160 18.63 -4.03 33.81
C ALA A 160 19.03 -5.06 32.74
N SER A 161 19.35 -6.29 33.16
CA SER A 161 19.64 -7.42 32.26
C SER A 161 18.43 -7.85 31.44
N LEU A 162 17.20 -7.75 31.97
CA LEU A 162 15.98 -8.07 31.21
C LEU A 162 15.80 -7.11 30.03
N ASN A 163 16.09 -5.82 30.21
CA ASN A 163 16.04 -4.85 29.11
C ASN A 163 17.02 -5.21 27.97
N ILE A 164 18.23 -5.68 28.31
CA ILE A 164 19.22 -6.13 27.34
C ILE A 164 18.74 -7.40 26.63
N ILE A 165 18.12 -8.34 27.35
CA ILE A 165 17.56 -9.57 26.77
C ILE A 165 16.44 -9.23 25.77
N PHE A 166 15.47 -8.40 26.15
CA PHE A 166 14.37 -8.00 25.25
C PHE A 166 14.87 -7.20 24.05
N LEU A 167 15.89 -6.35 24.23
CA LEU A 167 16.54 -5.64 23.12
C LEU A 167 17.21 -6.62 22.16
N THR A 168 17.96 -7.58 22.67
CA THR A 168 18.65 -8.61 21.88
C THR A 168 17.64 -9.47 21.13
N LEU A 169 16.56 -9.89 21.80
CA LEU A 169 15.46 -10.63 21.20
C LEU A 169 14.77 -9.83 20.08
N TYR A 170 14.56 -8.53 20.28
CA TYR A 170 14.00 -7.66 19.26
C TYR A 170 14.91 -7.52 18.04
N ILE A 171 16.22 -7.33 18.23
CA ILE A 171 17.21 -7.26 17.14
C ILE A 171 17.23 -8.59 16.37
N ALA A 172 17.25 -9.71 17.08
CA ALA A 172 17.18 -11.05 16.47
C ALA A 172 15.89 -11.25 15.68
N TYR A 173 14.75 -10.77 16.19
CA TYR A 173 13.46 -10.84 15.50
C TYR A 173 13.45 -10.00 14.21
N ILE A 174 14.02 -8.78 14.25
CA ILE A 174 14.15 -7.92 13.07
C ILE A 174 15.05 -8.58 12.01
N ALA A 175 16.17 -9.18 12.42
CA ALA A 175 17.04 -9.94 11.52
C ALA A 175 16.30 -11.16 10.92
N ALA A 176 15.53 -11.89 11.73
CA ALA A 176 14.72 -13.00 11.27
C ALA A 176 13.66 -12.57 10.24
N LEU A 177 12.98 -11.43 10.46
CA LEU A 177 12.04 -10.87 9.48
C LEU A 177 12.71 -10.47 8.15
N ILE A 178 14.02 -10.21 8.15
CA ILE A 178 14.76 -9.95 6.92
C ILE A 178 15.15 -11.26 6.21
N VAL A 179 15.69 -12.21 6.96
CA VAL A 179 16.26 -13.45 6.40
C VAL A 179 15.19 -14.46 6.01
N VAL A 180 14.14 -14.64 6.82
CA VAL A 180 13.14 -15.71 6.64
C VAL A 180 12.34 -15.56 5.33
N PRO A 181 11.76 -14.40 4.98
CA PRO A 181 11.01 -14.25 3.73
C PRO A 181 11.91 -14.40 2.50
N VAL A 182 13.14 -13.90 2.57
CA VAL A 182 14.14 -14.02 1.49
C VAL A 182 14.52 -15.50 1.30
N HIS A 183 14.79 -16.22 2.39
CA HIS A 183 15.10 -17.63 2.33
C HIS A 183 13.96 -18.44 1.70
N TYR A 184 12.71 -18.19 2.10
CA TYR A 184 11.55 -18.86 1.50
C TYR A 184 11.34 -18.46 0.03
N ALA A 185 11.57 -17.20 -0.34
CA ALA A 185 11.45 -16.76 -1.72
C ALA A 185 12.45 -17.47 -2.65
N LEU A 186 13.69 -17.69 -2.19
CA LEU A 186 14.71 -18.44 -2.92
C LEU A 186 14.42 -19.95 -2.93
N LYS A 187 14.04 -20.52 -1.79
CA LYS A 187 13.78 -21.97 -1.68
C LYS A 187 12.64 -22.45 -2.58
N PHE A 188 11.63 -21.60 -2.80
CA PHE A 188 10.46 -21.96 -3.61
C PHE A 188 10.54 -21.45 -5.05
N ASP A 189 11.68 -20.88 -5.47
CA ASP A 189 11.90 -20.31 -6.81
C ASP A 189 10.69 -19.50 -7.29
N LEU A 190 10.36 -18.45 -6.54
CA LEU A 190 9.19 -17.61 -6.82
C LEU A 190 9.42 -16.74 -8.07
N PRO A 191 8.40 -16.61 -8.95
CA PRO A 191 8.47 -15.69 -10.09
C PRO A 191 8.72 -14.23 -9.68
N LEU A 192 9.29 -13.45 -10.59
CA LEU A 192 9.76 -12.09 -10.33
C LEU A 192 8.68 -11.20 -9.68
N ALA A 193 7.46 -11.16 -10.23
CA ALA A 193 6.42 -10.27 -9.71
C ALA A 193 5.96 -10.70 -8.31
N THR A 194 5.82 -12.01 -8.07
CA THR A 194 5.47 -12.56 -6.76
C THR A 194 6.53 -12.22 -5.70
N THR A 195 7.81 -12.36 -6.02
CA THR A 195 8.93 -12.00 -5.11
C THR A 195 8.95 -10.51 -4.80
N MET A 196 8.69 -9.65 -5.80
CA MET A 196 8.58 -8.20 -5.59
C MET A 196 7.47 -7.83 -4.61
N VAL A 197 6.31 -8.50 -4.67
CA VAL A 197 5.21 -8.28 -3.72
C VAL A 197 5.64 -8.67 -2.30
N ILE A 198 6.30 -9.82 -2.13
CA ILE A 198 6.80 -10.26 -0.80
C ILE A 198 7.82 -9.28 -0.26
N ALA A 199 8.78 -8.83 -1.08
CA ALA A 199 9.81 -7.88 -0.66
C ALA A 199 9.21 -6.53 -0.23
N CYS A 200 8.26 -6.00 -1.00
CA CYS A 200 7.53 -4.77 -0.64
C CYS A 200 6.79 -4.92 0.70
N GLU A 201 6.08 -6.04 0.88
CA GLU A 201 5.35 -6.33 2.11
C GLU A 201 6.28 -6.57 3.31
N GLN A 202 7.42 -7.22 3.10
CA GLN A 202 8.47 -7.42 4.10
C GLN A 202 9.00 -6.07 4.61
N VAL A 203 9.37 -5.16 3.71
CA VAL A 203 9.85 -3.82 4.08
C VAL A 203 8.75 -3.04 4.82
N ARG A 204 7.49 -3.17 4.38
CA ARG A 204 6.34 -2.55 5.04
C ARG A 204 6.19 -3.04 6.50
N PHE A 205 6.25 -4.35 6.73
CA PHE A 205 6.16 -4.93 8.07
C PHE A 205 7.34 -4.53 8.95
N LEU A 206 8.56 -4.55 8.40
CA LEU A 206 9.78 -4.14 9.09
C LEU A 206 9.68 -2.70 9.61
N MET A 207 9.31 -1.77 8.72
CA MET A 207 9.18 -0.35 9.06
C MET A 207 8.09 -0.12 10.12
N LYS A 208 6.95 -0.80 9.99
CA LYS A 208 5.85 -0.69 10.97
C LYS A 208 6.22 -1.27 12.33
N ALA A 209 6.87 -2.43 12.36
CA ALA A 209 7.35 -3.05 13.60
C ALA A 209 8.32 -2.12 14.35
N HIS A 210 9.29 -1.57 13.64
CA HIS A 210 10.25 -0.62 14.22
C HIS A 210 9.60 0.68 14.69
N SER A 211 8.71 1.26 13.89
CA SER A 211 7.97 2.46 14.24
C SER A 211 7.11 2.29 15.50
N PHE A 212 6.46 1.14 15.65
CA PHE A 212 5.66 0.81 16.84
C PHE A 212 6.51 0.74 18.10
N VAL A 213 7.61 0.00 18.08
CA VAL A 213 8.50 -0.13 19.25
C VAL A 213 9.12 1.22 19.60
N ARG A 214 9.66 1.94 18.62
CA ARG A 214 10.32 3.23 18.81
C ARG A 214 9.41 4.29 19.43
N GLU A 215 8.14 4.34 19.05
CA GLU A 215 7.20 5.33 19.58
C GLU A 215 6.69 4.98 20.99
N ASN A 216 6.56 3.69 21.32
CA ASN A 216 5.95 3.26 22.58
C ASN A 216 6.96 3.04 23.72
N VAL A 217 8.20 2.63 23.43
CA VAL A 217 9.29 2.49 24.42
C VAL A 217 9.51 3.75 25.28
N PRO A 218 9.65 4.98 24.73
CA PRO A 218 9.81 6.17 25.57
C PRO A 218 8.54 6.51 26.36
N LYS A 219 7.34 6.19 25.83
CA LYS A 219 6.06 6.44 26.53
C LYS A 219 5.91 5.54 27.74
N SER A 220 6.21 4.25 27.62
CA SER A 220 6.14 3.30 28.73
C SER A 220 7.17 3.65 29.82
N LEU A 221 8.37 4.08 29.44
CA LEU A 221 9.39 4.52 30.39
C LEU A 221 8.98 5.80 31.14
N GLN A 222 8.46 6.81 30.42
CA GLN A 222 7.96 8.05 31.04
C GLN A 222 6.76 7.81 31.96
N TYR A 223 5.82 6.96 31.52
CA TYR A 223 4.67 6.56 32.32
C TYR A 223 5.10 5.93 33.63
N LYS A 224 6.07 5.01 33.58
CA LYS A 224 6.53 4.31 34.77
C LYS A 224 7.32 5.23 35.72
N ALA A 225 8.16 6.10 35.19
CA ALA A 225 8.84 7.14 35.98
C ALA A 225 7.86 8.09 36.69
N MET A 226 6.70 8.37 36.07
CA MET A 226 5.63 9.17 36.68
C MET A 226 4.88 8.39 37.77
N TYR A 227 4.57 7.11 37.53
CA TYR A 227 3.91 6.23 38.50
C TYR A 227 4.74 6.05 39.78
N GLN A 228 6.06 5.87 39.64
CA GLN A 228 6.98 5.74 40.77
C GLN A 228 7.09 7.03 41.60
N ARG A 229 6.90 8.21 40.99
CA ARG A 229 6.89 9.51 41.70
C ARG A 229 5.55 9.83 42.37
N ASN A 230 4.44 9.46 41.74
CA ASN A 230 3.09 9.87 42.14
C ASN A 230 2.23 8.68 42.61
N SER A 231 2.76 7.82 43.48
CA SER A 231 2.08 6.60 43.96
C SER A 231 0.74 6.85 44.67
N GLN A 232 0.38 8.10 44.99
CA GLN A 232 -0.88 8.49 45.61
C GLN A 232 -2.05 8.79 44.64
N ARG A 233 -1.86 8.72 43.31
CA ARG A 233 -2.92 9.07 42.32
C ARG A 233 -3.18 7.98 41.27
N ALA A 234 -3.05 6.71 41.68
CA ALA A 234 -3.09 5.53 40.81
C ALA A 234 -4.42 5.32 40.03
N ASP A 235 -5.55 5.82 40.54
CA ASP A 235 -6.88 5.55 39.95
C ASP A 235 -7.17 6.30 38.64
N SER A 236 -6.31 7.25 38.24
CA SER A 236 -6.49 8.03 37.00
C SER A 236 -5.49 7.69 35.88
N VAL A 237 -4.61 6.71 36.11
CA VAL A 237 -3.40 6.54 35.31
C VAL A 237 -3.66 5.54 34.17
N ARG A 238 -3.79 6.10 32.96
CA ARG A 238 -4.12 5.41 31.71
C ARG A 238 -3.08 4.34 31.37
N ASN A 239 -3.50 3.08 31.21
CA ASN A 239 -2.67 1.90 30.88
C ASN A 239 -1.43 2.22 29.99
N PRO A 240 -0.20 1.79 30.34
CA PRO A 240 1.04 2.13 29.61
C PRO A 240 1.11 1.52 28.22
N CYS A 241 0.32 0.48 27.98
CA CYS A 241 0.33 -0.29 26.75
C CYS A 241 -0.77 0.17 25.79
N PRO A 242 -0.45 0.33 24.49
CA PRO A 242 -1.46 0.59 23.49
C PRO A 242 -2.40 -0.60 23.35
N ASP A 243 -3.68 -0.31 23.11
CA ASP A 243 -4.70 -1.33 22.90
C ASP A 243 -4.43 -2.14 21.62
N PHE A 244 -4.74 -3.44 21.65
CA PHE A 244 -4.48 -4.36 20.55
C PHE A 244 -5.20 -3.92 19.27
N GLY A 245 -6.43 -3.41 19.39
CA GLY A 245 -7.20 -2.92 18.25
C GLY A 245 -6.52 -1.75 17.52
N LYS A 246 -5.81 -0.88 18.25
CA LYS A 246 -5.06 0.24 17.67
C LYS A 246 -3.80 -0.24 16.95
N PHE A 247 -3.10 -1.21 17.52
CA PHE A 247 -1.94 -1.83 16.88
C PHE A 247 -2.33 -2.53 15.57
N LEU A 248 -3.42 -3.31 15.60
CA LEU A 248 -3.90 -4.01 14.42
C LEU A 248 -4.40 -3.05 13.33
N TYR A 249 -5.09 -1.97 13.72
CA TYR A 249 -5.46 -0.89 12.79
C TYR A 249 -4.22 -0.25 12.15
N PHE A 250 -3.19 0.06 12.93
CA PHE A 250 -1.93 0.61 12.41
C PHE A 250 -1.27 -0.31 11.39
N LEU A 251 -1.36 -1.63 11.55
CA LEU A 251 -0.76 -2.58 10.62
C LEU A 251 -1.32 -2.47 9.20
N PHE A 252 -2.60 -2.11 9.06
CA PHE A 252 -3.28 -1.90 7.77
C PHE A 252 -3.32 -0.43 7.33
N ALA A 253 -3.11 0.52 8.24
CA ALA A 253 -3.12 1.94 7.91
C ALA A 253 -2.05 2.27 6.85
N PRO A 254 -2.34 3.15 5.87
CA PRO A 254 -1.40 3.58 4.83
C PRO A 254 -0.38 4.60 5.38
N THR A 255 0.17 4.34 6.57
CA THR A 255 1.14 5.19 7.25
C THR A 255 2.23 4.31 7.88
N LEU A 256 3.46 4.83 7.93
CA LEU A 256 4.60 4.13 8.54
C LEU A 256 4.87 4.59 9.98
N ILE A 257 4.23 5.66 10.45
CA ILE A 257 4.46 6.26 11.77
C ILE A 257 3.33 5.86 12.71
N TYR A 258 3.65 5.20 13.83
CA TYR A 258 2.67 4.82 14.84
C TYR A 258 2.14 6.03 15.62
N ARG A 259 0.82 6.09 15.81
CA ARG A 259 0.09 7.03 16.67
C ARG A 259 -1.11 6.32 17.29
N ASP A 260 -1.45 6.71 18.51
CA ASP A 260 -2.57 6.11 19.24
C ASP A 260 -3.93 6.49 18.63
N ASN A 261 -4.00 7.69 18.05
CA ASN A 261 -5.19 8.23 17.40
C ASN A 261 -4.81 8.73 16.00
N TYR A 262 -5.51 8.23 14.99
CA TYR A 262 -5.46 8.75 13.63
C TYR A 262 -6.76 9.48 13.32
N PRO A 263 -6.74 10.57 12.53
CA PRO A 263 -7.96 11.20 12.05
C PRO A 263 -8.72 10.17 11.21
N ARG A 264 -9.94 9.82 11.66
CA ARG A 264 -10.79 8.86 10.98
C ARG A 264 -11.79 9.61 10.13
N LEU A 265 -11.58 9.60 8.82
CA LEU A 265 -12.61 10.06 7.90
C LEU A 265 -13.63 8.94 7.71
N TYR A 266 -14.85 9.14 8.20
CA TYR A 266 -15.97 8.20 8.09
C TYR A 266 -16.32 7.88 6.62
N ILE A 267 -16.04 8.81 5.71
CA ILE A 267 -16.22 8.66 4.25
C ILE A 267 -15.17 7.72 3.63
N LEU A 268 -13.98 7.63 4.23
CA LEU A 268 -12.88 6.83 3.72
C LEU A 268 -13.14 5.33 3.88
N ILE A 269 -13.89 4.88 4.90
CA ILE A 269 -14.26 3.47 4.99
C ILE A 269 -15.12 3.08 3.79
N SER A 270 -16.14 3.87 3.43
CA SER A 270 -16.99 3.59 2.26
C SER A 270 -16.24 3.70 0.94
N PHE A 271 -15.32 4.68 0.81
CA PHE A 271 -14.52 4.86 -0.40
C PHE A 271 -13.41 3.81 -0.53
N ILE A 272 -12.81 3.36 0.60
CA ILE A 272 -11.89 2.23 0.65
C ILE A 272 -12.65 0.93 0.43
N THR A 273 -13.82 0.67 1.01
CA THR A 273 -14.59 -0.53 0.64
C THR A 273 -14.94 -0.49 -0.82
N VAL A 274 -15.39 0.63 -1.39
CA VAL A 274 -15.66 0.68 -2.84
C VAL A 274 -14.38 0.45 -3.65
N LYS A 275 -13.25 1.13 -3.40
CA LYS A 275 -12.02 0.91 -4.17
C LYS A 275 -11.33 -0.42 -3.91
N LEU A 276 -11.42 -0.95 -2.70
CA LEU A 276 -10.91 -2.26 -2.31
C LEU A 276 -11.81 -3.36 -2.87
N GLN A 277 -13.14 -3.18 -2.88
CA GLN A 277 -14.10 -4.03 -3.57
C GLN A 277 -13.86 -3.96 -5.09
N THR A 278 -13.66 -2.79 -5.70
CA THR A 278 -13.33 -2.72 -7.13
C THR A 278 -12.00 -3.41 -7.44
N LYS A 279 -10.98 -3.28 -6.57
CA LYS A 279 -9.71 -4.02 -6.72
C LYS A 279 -9.86 -5.52 -6.46
N LEU A 280 -10.61 -5.93 -5.43
CA LEU A 280 -10.87 -7.32 -5.07
C LEU A 280 -11.76 -7.97 -6.11
N TYR A 281 -12.91 -7.42 -6.47
CA TYR A 281 -13.74 -7.93 -7.57
C TYR A 281 -12.97 -8.01 -8.88
N LYS A 282 -12.09 -7.06 -9.21
CA LYS A 282 -11.23 -7.14 -10.40
C LYS A 282 -10.12 -8.20 -10.28
N PHE A 283 -9.68 -8.53 -9.07
CA PHE A 283 -8.73 -9.61 -8.79
C PHE A 283 -9.41 -10.99 -8.69
N GLU A 284 -10.64 -11.04 -8.17
CA GLU A 284 -11.45 -12.23 -7.95
C GLU A 284 -12.15 -12.65 -9.25
N THR A 285 -12.66 -11.71 -10.06
CA THR A 285 -13.06 -12.00 -11.46
C THR A 285 -11.87 -12.40 -12.31
N PHE A 286 -10.68 -11.84 -12.05
CA PHE A 286 -9.44 -12.29 -12.67
C PHE A 286 -9.00 -13.69 -12.21
N GLN A 287 -9.26 -14.09 -10.96
CA GLN A 287 -9.03 -15.46 -10.51
C GLN A 287 -10.10 -16.44 -11.02
N PHE A 288 -11.39 -16.08 -10.96
CA PHE A 288 -12.53 -16.94 -11.34
C PHE A 288 -12.70 -17.12 -12.86
N HIS A 289 -12.56 -16.05 -13.66
CA HIS A 289 -12.64 -16.14 -15.12
C HIS A 289 -11.52 -17.03 -15.69
N PHE A 290 -10.39 -17.13 -15.00
CA PHE A 290 -9.23 -17.89 -15.46
C PHE A 290 -9.07 -19.27 -14.82
N ALA A 291 -9.57 -19.48 -13.60
CA ALA A 291 -9.77 -20.83 -13.05
C ALA A 291 -10.85 -21.61 -13.84
N GLY A 292 -11.85 -20.93 -14.39
CA GLY A 292 -12.86 -21.53 -15.27
C GLY A 292 -12.33 -22.09 -16.59
N SER A 293 -11.13 -21.70 -17.02
CA SER A 293 -10.54 -22.15 -18.29
C SER A 293 -9.72 -23.45 -18.18
N ARG A 294 -9.58 -24.03 -16.98
CA ARG A 294 -8.93 -25.33 -16.75
C ARG A 294 -9.77 -26.24 -15.84
N LYS A 295 -10.94 -26.67 -16.32
CA LYS A 295 -11.49 -27.97 -15.92
C LYS A 295 -10.94 -29.05 -16.83
N SER A 296 -9.72 -29.52 -16.55
CA SER A 296 -9.34 -30.90 -16.83
C SER A 296 -8.15 -31.28 -15.94
N THR A 297 -8.29 -32.43 -15.28
CA THR A 297 -7.29 -33.16 -14.46
C THR A 297 -7.00 -32.66 -13.03
N GLY A 298 -7.90 -33.09 -12.12
CA GLY A 298 -7.57 -33.85 -10.90
C GLY A 298 -6.52 -33.32 -9.93
N ASN A 299 -6.95 -32.61 -8.89
CA ASN A 299 -6.44 -32.82 -7.52
C ASN A 299 -7.36 -32.18 -6.47
N MET A 300 -8.28 -32.99 -5.95
CA MET A 300 -9.34 -32.61 -4.99
C MET A 300 -8.77 -32.09 -3.64
N SER A 301 -7.52 -32.40 -3.32
CA SER A 301 -6.87 -31.99 -2.06
C SER A 301 -6.43 -30.52 -2.04
N CYS A 302 -5.98 -29.97 -3.19
CA CYS A 302 -5.59 -28.56 -3.30
C CYS A 302 -6.83 -27.65 -3.29
N GLU A 303 -7.93 -28.11 -3.91
CA GLU A 303 -9.21 -27.40 -3.96
C GLU A 303 -9.85 -27.26 -2.57
N ILE A 304 -9.71 -28.27 -1.70
CA ILE A 304 -10.19 -28.21 -0.31
C ILE A 304 -9.33 -27.23 0.51
N SER A 305 -8.00 -27.23 0.34
CA SER A 305 -7.11 -26.30 1.06
C SER A 305 -7.32 -24.84 0.63
N GLN A 306 -7.54 -24.60 -0.68
CA GLN A 306 -7.93 -23.29 -1.21
C GLN A 306 -9.31 -22.86 -0.71
N LYS A 307 -10.30 -23.76 -0.71
CA LYS A 307 -11.63 -23.45 -0.14
C LYS A 307 -11.56 -23.18 1.36
N LEU A 308 -10.71 -23.88 2.12
CA LEU A 308 -10.51 -23.64 3.55
C LEU A 308 -9.80 -22.30 3.83
N GLN A 309 -8.81 -21.93 3.03
CA GLN A 309 -8.12 -20.63 3.13
C GLN A 309 -9.04 -19.47 2.73
N VAL A 310 -9.85 -19.63 1.68
CA VAL A 310 -10.85 -18.64 1.27
C VAL A 310 -11.91 -18.49 2.36
N VAL A 311 -12.46 -19.58 2.90
CA VAL A 311 -13.43 -19.54 4.01
C VAL A 311 -12.82 -18.91 5.26
N CYS A 312 -11.55 -19.17 5.59
CA CYS A 312 -10.86 -18.45 6.66
C CYS A 312 -10.74 -16.95 6.37
N PHE A 313 -10.42 -16.56 5.13
CA PHE A 313 -10.28 -15.15 4.73
C PHE A 313 -11.63 -14.41 4.76
N THR A 314 -12.71 -15.03 4.28
CA THR A 314 -14.07 -14.49 4.45
C THR A 314 -14.46 -14.47 5.91
N HIS A 315 -14.21 -15.51 6.69
CA HIS A 315 -14.61 -15.53 8.10
C HIS A 315 -13.84 -14.52 8.96
N ILE A 316 -12.54 -14.30 8.69
CA ILE A 316 -11.72 -13.27 9.36
C ILE A 316 -12.18 -11.87 8.97
N THR A 317 -12.47 -11.62 7.68
CA THR A 317 -12.98 -10.32 7.22
C THR A 317 -14.40 -10.04 7.71
N TYR A 318 -15.31 -11.04 7.71
CA TYR A 318 -16.65 -10.94 8.28
C TYR A 318 -16.62 -10.76 9.81
N SER A 319 -15.71 -11.44 10.52
CA SER A 319 -15.50 -11.24 11.96
C SER A 319 -14.97 -9.83 12.25
N PHE A 320 -14.13 -9.26 11.38
CA PHE A 320 -13.67 -7.87 11.48
C PHE A 320 -14.78 -6.84 11.21
N ILE A 321 -15.65 -7.11 10.22
CA ILE A 321 -16.81 -6.27 9.91
C ILE A 321 -17.84 -6.34 11.05
N SER A 322 -18.07 -7.54 11.62
CA SER A 322 -18.96 -7.75 12.77
C SER A 322 -18.42 -7.10 14.04
N ALA A 323 -17.14 -7.25 14.36
CA ALA A 323 -16.50 -6.57 15.50
C ALA A 323 -16.55 -5.03 15.37
N SER A 324 -16.42 -4.51 14.14
CA SER A 324 -16.60 -3.08 13.86
C SER A 324 -18.05 -2.61 13.98
N GLN A 325 -19.06 -3.48 13.81
CA GLN A 325 -20.48 -3.17 14.03
C GLN A 325 -20.87 -3.29 15.51
N TYR A 326 -20.31 -4.23 16.26
CA TYR A 326 -20.52 -4.32 17.72
C TYR A 326 -19.95 -3.10 18.46
N SER A 327 -18.82 -2.56 17.99
CA SER A 327 -18.32 -1.28 18.49
C SER A 327 -19.28 -0.10 18.23
N LYS A 328 -20.15 -0.15 17.21
CA LYS A 328 -21.16 0.89 16.92
C LYS A 328 -22.38 0.81 17.85
N ILE A 329 -22.68 -0.34 18.44
CA ILE A 329 -23.85 -0.51 19.33
C ILE A 329 -23.49 -0.05 20.75
N SER A 330 -22.26 -0.33 21.22
CA SER A 330 -21.83 0.09 22.56
C SER A 330 -21.65 1.61 22.72
N THR A 331 -21.43 2.38 21.64
CA THR A 331 -21.31 3.85 21.71
C THR A 331 -22.62 4.59 21.45
N LYS A 332 -23.73 3.87 21.23
CA LYS A 332 -25.09 4.44 21.16
C LYS A 332 -25.90 4.21 22.44
N ILE A 333 -25.38 3.45 23.41
CA ILE A 333 -26.04 3.12 24.68
C ILE A 333 -25.25 3.73 25.88
N THR A 334 -24.37 4.69 25.62
CA THR A 334 -23.70 5.53 26.63
C THR A 334 -23.64 6.93 26.09
#